data_AF-A0A4W5QQA7-F1
#
_entry.id   AF-A0A4W5QQA7-F1
#
_cell.length_a   1.000
_cell.length_b   1.000
_cell.length_c   1.000
_cell.angle_alpha   90.00
_cell.angle_beta   90.00
_cell.angle_gamma   90.00
#
_symmetry.space_group_name_H-M   'P 1'
#
loop_
_entity.id
_entity.type
_entity.pdbx_description
1 polymer ?
#
loop_
_entity_poly.entity_id
_entity_poly.type
_entity_poly.pdbx_seq_one_letter_code
_entity_poly.pdbx_strand_id
1 'polypeptide(L)'
;LLRGVQLTSFYIELKDVHHKDQMAAARGVLQRNIPMLYTASRACLQHPDVAAYKANRDLIYKQLQHAVSGISDAAQATASDDAAFNHPAGGGELAYALNNFDKQIIVDPLAFSEERFRPSLEERLESIISGAALMADSSCTRDDRRERIVAECNSVRQALQDLLSEYMGNVSVFISFSSFCY
;
A
#
# COMPACT_ATOMS: atom_id res chain seq x y z
N LEU A 1 -0.21 -32.38 -10.83
CA LEU A 1 -1.05 -31.49 -11.66
C LEU A 1 -2.30 -31.00 -10.92
N LEU A 2 -3.15 -31.86 -10.35
CA LEU A 2 -4.42 -31.48 -9.71
C LEU A 2 -4.30 -30.38 -8.61
N ARG A 3 -3.31 -30.45 -7.71
CA ARG A 3 -3.06 -29.36 -6.74
C ARG A 3 -2.54 -28.06 -7.36
N GLY A 4 -1.85 -28.15 -8.49
CA GLY A 4 -1.36 -26.99 -9.24
C GLY A 4 -2.50 -26.24 -9.94
N VAL A 5 -3.49 -26.98 -10.44
CA VAL A 5 -4.71 -26.43 -11.06
C VAL A 5 -5.60 -25.74 -10.01
N GLN A 6 -5.73 -26.33 -8.81
CA GLN A 6 -6.49 -25.72 -7.71
C GLN A 6 -5.91 -24.35 -7.28
N LEU A 7 -4.58 -24.24 -7.19
CA LEU A 7 -3.89 -23.00 -6.83
C LEU A 7 -4.02 -21.91 -7.92
N THR A 8 -4.00 -22.29 -9.21
CA THR A 8 -4.24 -21.33 -10.30
C THR A 8 -5.70 -20.89 -10.39
N SER A 9 -6.66 -21.77 -10.07
CA SER A 9 -8.08 -21.39 -9.98
C SER A 9 -8.29 -20.42 -8.82
N PHE A 10 -7.68 -20.69 -7.66
CA PHE A 10 -7.79 -19.83 -6.50
C PHE A 10 -7.16 -18.44 -6.70
N TYR A 11 -6.06 -18.35 -7.45
CA TYR A 11 -5.45 -17.05 -7.83
C TYR A 11 -6.45 -16.14 -8.58
N ILE A 12 -7.35 -16.72 -9.38
CA ILE A 12 -8.41 -15.98 -10.09
C ILE A 12 -9.51 -15.52 -9.11
N GLU A 13 -9.76 -16.27 -8.03
CA GLU A 13 -10.83 -16.04 -7.05
C GLU A 13 -10.50 -14.97 -5.99
N LEU A 14 -9.23 -14.61 -5.81
CA LEU A 14 -8.83 -13.53 -4.90
C LEU A 14 -9.37 -12.17 -5.39
N LYS A 15 -10.23 -11.51 -4.60
CA LYS A 15 -10.82 -10.21 -4.98
C LYS A 15 -9.85 -9.05 -4.77
N ASP A 16 -9.08 -9.11 -3.70
CA ASP A 16 -8.12 -8.06 -3.32
C ASP A 16 -6.79 -8.20 -4.07
N VAL A 17 -6.32 -7.07 -4.62
CA VAL A 17 -5.06 -6.93 -5.36
C VAL A 17 -3.87 -7.20 -4.45
N HIS A 18 -3.92 -6.78 -3.19
CA HIS A 18 -2.81 -6.99 -2.27
C HIS A 18 -2.57 -8.49 -2.00
N HIS A 19 -3.64 -9.23 -1.73
CA HIS A 19 -3.57 -10.69 -1.56
C HIS A 19 -3.14 -11.42 -2.85
N LYS A 20 -3.53 -10.91 -4.03
CA LYS A 20 -3.04 -11.44 -5.32
C LYS A 20 -1.53 -11.27 -5.48
N ASP A 21 -1.00 -10.10 -5.15
CA ASP A 21 0.44 -9.81 -5.26
C ASP A 21 1.25 -10.65 -4.25
N GLN A 22 0.78 -10.77 -3.01
CA GLN A 22 1.38 -11.63 -2.00
C GLN A 22 1.41 -13.10 -2.44
N MET A 23 0.29 -13.62 -2.95
CA MET A 23 0.19 -14.98 -3.50
C MET A 23 1.15 -15.19 -4.67
N ALA A 24 1.22 -14.23 -5.61
CA ALA A 24 2.12 -14.30 -6.75
C ALA A 24 3.59 -14.32 -6.31
N ALA A 25 3.97 -13.45 -5.37
CA ALA A 25 5.32 -13.38 -4.81
C ALA A 25 5.71 -14.69 -4.10
N ALA A 26 4.84 -15.21 -3.23
CA ALA A 26 5.08 -16.44 -2.49
C ALA A 26 5.21 -17.65 -3.44
N ARG A 27 4.36 -17.75 -4.47
CA ARG A 27 4.48 -18.78 -5.51
C ARG A 27 5.78 -18.65 -6.32
N GLY A 28 6.20 -17.43 -6.65
CA GLY A 28 7.46 -17.18 -7.35
C GLY A 28 8.67 -17.67 -6.56
N VAL A 29 8.72 -17.37 -5.25
CA VAL A 29 9.77 -17.88 -4.35
C VAL A 29 9.74 -19.41 -4.28
N LEU A 30 8.56 -20.01 -4.10
CA LEU A 30 8.39 -21.46 -4.04
C LEU A 30 8.92 -22.15 -5.30
N GLN A 31 8.48 -21.70 -6.48
CA GLN A 31 8.89 -22.27 -7.76
C GLN A 31 10.39 -22.12 -8.02
N ARG A 32 10.97 -20.96 -7.68
CA ARG A 32 12.41 -20.71 -7.84
C ARG A 32 13.25 -21.60 -6.92
N ASN A 33 12.81 -21.78 -5.67
CA ASN A 33 13.65 -22.38 -4.63
C ASN A 33 13.59 -23.91 -4.61
N ILE A 34 12.56 -24.57 -5.13
CA ILE A 34 12.48 -26.04 -5.22
C ILE A 34 13.71 -26.66 -5.91
N PRO A 35 14.08 -26.27 -7.14
CA PRO A 35 15.27 -26.82 -7.80
C PRO A 35 16.57 -26.43 -7.09
N MET A 36 16.64 -25.25 -6.47
CA MET A 36 17.81 -24.80 -5.69
C MET A 36 18.00 -25.63 -4.42
N LEU A 37 16.91 -26.03 -3.74
CA LEU A 37 17.00 -26.88 -2.56
C LEU A 37 17.59 -28.25 -2.90
N TYR A 38 17.21 -28.80 -4.06
CA TYR A 38 17.77 -30.06 -4.56
C TYR A 38 19.28 -29.96 -4.75
N THR A 39 19.76 -28.93 -5.46
CA THR A 39 21.19 -28.75 -5.71
C THR A 39 21.98 -28.44 -4.44
N ALA A 40 21.44 -27.61 -3.54
CA ALA A 40 22.05 -27.31 -2.25
C ALA A 40 22.14 -28.56 -1.35
N SER A 41 21.09 -29.39 -1.35
CA SER A 41 21.09 -30.66 -0.59
C SER A 41 22.09 -31.66 -1.15
N ARG A 42 22.20 -31.76 -2.49
CA ARG A 42 23.20 -32.60 -3.13
C ARG A 42 24.63 -32.16 -2.79
N ALA A 43 24.91 -30.86 -2.80
CA ALA A 43 26.21 -30.32 -2.40
C ALA A 43 26.56 -30.65 -0.94
N CYS A 44 25.57 -30.58 -0.02
CA CYS A 44 25.76 -30.97 1.38
C CYS A 44 26.14 -32.44 1.55
N LEU A 45 25.60 -33.34 0.72
CA LEU A 45 25.90 -34.77 0.76
C LEU A 45 27.28 -35.08 0.16
N GLN A 46 27.69 -34.34 -0.87
CA GLN A 46 28.99 -34.50 -1.51
C GLN A 46 30.13 -33.92 -0.67
N HIS A 47 29.85 -32.88 0.12
CA HIS A 47 30.85 -32.20 0.96
C HIS A 47 30.31 -31.99 2.40
N PRO A 48 30.23 -33.05 3.23
CA PRO A 48 29.59 -33.01 4.54
C PRO A 48 30.24 -32.06 5.56
N ASP A 49 31.53 -31.77 5.40
CA ASP A 49 32.31 -30.98 6.35
C ASP A 49 32.26 -29.46 6.05
N VAL A 50 31.70 -29.06 4.91
CA VAL A 50 31.62 -27.65 4.51
C VAL A 50 30.37 -27.01 5.13
N ALA A 51 30.55 -26.27 6.22
CA ALA A 51 29.45 -25.60 6.94
C ALA A 51 28.67 -24.62 6.06
N ALA A 52 29.33 -23.95 5.10
CA ALA A 52 28.68 -23.01 4.18
C ALA A 52 27.58 -23.66 3.33
N TYR A 53 27.73 -24.91 2.91
CA TYR A 53 26.70 -25.62 2.15
C TYR A 53 25.48 -25.94 3.00
N LYS A 54 25.68 -26.35 4.26
CA LYS A 54 24.58 -26.56 5.22
C LYS A 54 23.81 -25.27 5.45
N ALA A 55 24.52 -24.17 5.70
CA ALA A 55 23.92 -22.85 5.87
C ALA A 55 23.11 -22.41 4.63
N ASN A 56 23.65 -22.62 3.42
CA ASN A 56 22.93 -22.31 2.18
C ASN A 56 21.65 -23.15 2.01
N ARG A 57 21.74 -24.47 2.24
CA ARG A 57 20.58 -25.36 2.17
C ARG A 57 19.50 -24.96 3.18
N ASP A 58 19.90 -24.69 4.42
CA ASP A 58 18.97 -24.35 5.49
C ASP A 58 18.31 -22.98 5.25
N LEU A 59 19.01 -22.02 4.64
CA LEU A 59 18.44 -20.74 4.19
C LEU A 59 17.39 -20.95 3.10
N ILE A 60 17.68 -21.75 2.06
CA ILE A 60 16.73 -22.05 0.99
C ILE A 60 15.50 -22.77 1.56
N TYR A 61 15.69 -23.70 2.50
CA TYR A 61 14.59 -24.42 3.15
C TYR A 61 13.70 -23.47 3.96
N LYS A 62 14.28 -22.54 4.74
CA LYS A 62 13.51 -21.50 5.45
C LYS A 62 12.72 -20.62 4.49
N GLN A 63 13.30 -20.21 3.36
CA GLN A 63 12.58 -19.43 2.34
C GLN A 63 11.41 -20.22 1.74
N LEU A 64 11.57 -21.53 1.53
CA LEU A 64 10.48 -22.41 1.07
C LEU A 64 9.36 -22.51 2.11
N GLN A 65 9.70 -22.70 3.39
CA GLN A 65 8.70 -22.72 4.47
C GLN A 65 7.93 -21.40 4.53
N HIS A 66 8.62 -20.26 4.48
CA HIS A 66 8.00 -18.95 4.45
C HIS A 66 7.08 -18.77 3.23
N ALA A 67 7.48 -19.25 2.05
CA ALA A 67 6.64 -19.22 0.86
C ALA A 67 5.38 -20.09 0.99
N VAL A 68 5.48 -21.27 1.61
CA VAL A 68 4.31 -22.12 1.87
C VAL A 68 3.34 -21.46 2.86
N SER A 69 3.85 -20.87 3.95
CA SER A 69 3.05 -20.10 4.89
C SER A 69 2.36 -18.93 4.20
N GLY A 70 3.09 -18.12 3.43
CA GLY A 70 2.50 -16.99 2.70
C GLY A 70 1.43 -17.39 1.68
N ILE A 71 1.56 -18.56 1.04
CA ILE A 71 0.48 -19.10 0.19
C ILE A 71 -0.74 -19.48 1.04
N SER A 72 -0.54 -20.10 2.21
CA SER A 72 -1.64 -20.47 3.10
C SER A 72 -2.38 -19.24 3.61
N ASP A 73 -1.64 -18.22 4.06
CA ASP A 73 -2.18 -16.99 4.62
C ASP A 73 -2.98 -16.23 3.56
N ALA A 74 -2.39 -16.02 2.37
CA ALA A 74 -3.09 -15.39 1.26
C ALA A 74 -4.27 -16.24 0.75
N ALA A 75 -4.27 -17.56 0.95
CA ALA A 75 -5.40 -18.42 0.59
C ALA A 75 -6.55 -18.41 1.60
N GLN A 76 -6.24 -18.13 2.86
CA GLN A 76 -7.21 -18.07 3.95
C GLN A 76 -7.72 -16.64 4.20
N ALA A 77 -7.10 -15.64 3.59
CA ALA A 77 -7.57 -14.27 3.57
C ALA A 77 -8.96 -14.19 2.90
N THR A 78 -10.00 -14.36 3.71
CA THR A 78 -11.37 -13.96 3.35
C THR A 78 -11.38 -12.44 3.24
N ALA A 79 -12.06 -11.90 2.23
CA ALA A 79 -12.21 -10.45 2.06
C ALA A 79 -12.61 -9.82 3.40
N SER A 80 -11.67 -9.17 4.08
CA SER A 80 -11.99 -8.34 5.23
C SER A 80 -12.78 -7.15 4.70
N ASP A 81 -13.88 -6.80 5.38
CA ASP A 81 -14.71 -5.63 5.10
C ASP A 81 -13.96 -4.30 5.39
N ASP A 82 -12.63 -4.30 5.39
CA ASP A 82 -11.82 -3.09 5.43
C ASP A 82 -11.82 -2.48 4.03
N ALA A 83 -12.88 -1.73 3.74
CA ALA A 83 -13.03 -0.88 2.57
C ALA A 83 -11.84 0.09 2.37
N ALA A 84 -10.94 0.22 3.35
CA ALA A 84 -9.68 0.94 3.27
C ALA A 84 -8.64 0.28 2.33
N PHE A 85 -8.74 -1.04 2.08
CA PHE A 85 -7.75 -1.78 1.27
C PHE A 85 -8.24 -2.30 -0.07
N ASN A 86 -9.52 -2.12 -0.41
CA ASN A 86 -10.06 -2.45 -1.74
C ASN A 86 -9.60 -1.43 -2.80
N HIS A 87 -8.30 -1.43 -3.07
CA HIS A 87 -7.67 -0.59 -4.07
C HIS A 87 -7.98 -1.15 -5.47
N PRO A 88 -8.53 -0.36 -6.40
CA PRO A 88 -8.64 -0.75 -7.79
C PRO A 88 -7.24 -1.07 -8.36
N ALA A 89 -7.16 -2.16 -9.12
CA ALA A 89 -5.92 -2.69 -9.65
C ALA A 89 -5.13 -1.67 -10.49
N GLY A 90 -3.83 -1.53 -10.18
CA GLY A 90 -2.82 -1.04 -11.15
C GLY A 90 -2.05 0.23 -10.79
N GLY A 91 -2.45 0.99 -9.77
CA GLY A 91 -1.69 2.16 -9.28
C GLY A 91 -1.09 1.86 -7.91
N GLY A 92 0.21 2.12 -7.72
CA GLY A 92 0.84 1.96 -6.40
C GLY A 92 0.12 2.77 -5.32
N GLU A 93 0.25 2.36 -4.06
CA GLU A 93 -0.52 2.89 -2.91
C GLU A 93 -0.55 4.43 -2.85
N LEU A 94 0.63 5.08 -2.93
CA LEU A 94 0.72 6.55 -2.91
C LEU A 94 0.04 7.19 -4.13
N ALA A 95 0.15 6.59 -5.31
CA ALA A 95 -0.50 7.10 -6.51
C ALA A 95 -2.02 6.97 -6.43
N TYR A 96 -2.53 5.89 -5.84
CA TYR A 96 -3.95 5.75 -5.56
C TYR A 96 -4.42 6.79 -4.54
N ALA A 97 -3.70 6.97 -3.43
CA ALA A 97 -4.03 7.93 -2.39
C ALA A 97 -4.13 9.36 -2.95
N LEU A 98 -3.15 9.77 -3.77
CA LEU A 98 -3.15 11.06 -4.47
C LEU A 98 -4.38 11.25 -5.37
N ASN A 99 -4.66 10.27 -6.24
CA ASN A 99 -5.80 10.33 -7.17
C ASN A 99 -7.14 10.29 -6.44
N ASN A 100 -7.23 9.58 -5.32
CA ASN A 100 -8.43 9.54 -4.51
C ASN A 100 -8.64 10.86 -3.75
N PHE A 101 -7.58 11.47 -3.23
CA PHE A 101 -7.65 12.78 -2.59
C PHE A 101 -8.10 13.87 -3.56
N ASP A 102 -7.54 13.90 -4.77
CA ASP A 102 -7.92 14.84 -5.84
C ASP A 102 -9.42 14.79 -6.19
N LYS A 103 -10.03 13.59 -6.16
CA LYS A 103 -11.47 13.43 -6.39
C LYS A 103 -12.34 13.87 -5.21
N GLN A 104 -11.81 13.82 -3.99
CA GLN A 104 -12.55 14.10 -2.76
C GLN A 104 -12.43 15.55 -2.31
N ILE A 105 -11.48 16.31 -2.86
CA ILE A 105 -11.22 17.70 -2.45
C ILE A 105 -12.31 18.68 -2.94
N ILE A 106 -12.99 18.36 -4.04
CA ILE A 106 -14.10 19.17 -4.58
C ILE A 106 -15.41 18.68 -3.96
N VAL A 107 -15.98 19.48 -3.05
CA VAL A 107 -17.28 19.20 -2.44
C VAL A 107 -18.27 20.32 -2.73
N ASP A 108 -19.52 19.93 -2.93
CA ASP A 108 -20.65 20.86 -3.04
C ASP A 108 -20.70 21.75 -1.80
N PRO A 109 -20.57 23.08 -1.92
CA PRO A 109 -20.61 24.01 -0.79
C PRO A 109 -21.86 23.85 0.10
N LEU A 110 -22.97 23.37 -0.46
CA LEU A 110 -24.22 23.15 0.29
C LEU A 110 -24.23 21.83 1.09
N ALA A 111 -23.38 20.87 0.73
CA ALA A 111 -23.25 19.58 1.41
C ALA A 111 -22.05 19.53 2.38
N PHE A 112 -21.31 20.64 2.49
CA PHE A 112 -20.12 20.74 3.33
C PHE A 112 -20.48 20.69 4.82
N SER A 113 -19.94 19.70 5.53
CA SER A 113 -20.02 19.57 6.99
C SER A 113 -18.61 19.60 7.57
N GLU A 114 -18.27 20.68 8.27
CA GLU A 114 -16.94 20.90 8.84
C GLU A 114 -16.50 19.75 9.75
N GLU A 115 -17.36 19.34 10.68
CA GLU A 115 -17.06 18.31 11.69
C GLU A 115 -16.66 16.95 11.10
N ARG A 116 -17.06 16.66 9.84
CA ARG A 116 -16.73 15.37 9.18
C ARG A 116 -15.71 15.53 8.06
N PHE A 117 -15.84 16.59 7.29
CA PHE A 117 -15.06 16.76 6.07
C PHE A 117 -13.63 17.22 6.35
N ARG A 118 -13.47 18.15 7.30
CA ARG A 118 -12.16 18.66 7.72
C ARG A 118 -11.24 17.55 8.26
N PRO A 119 -11.64 16.76 9.28
CA PRO A 119 -10.77 15.69 9.78
C PRO A 119 -10.48 14.62 8.72
N SER A 120 -11.43 14.32 7.84
CA SER A 120 -11.20 13.32 6.79
C SER A 120 -10.19 13.78 5.74
N LEU A 121 -10.24 15.04 5.28
CA LEU A 121 -9.24 15.57 4.34
C LEU A 121 -7.86 15.70 4.98
N GLU A 122 -7.79 16.18 6.22
CA GLU A 122 -6.52 16.31 6.95
C GLU A 122 -5.86 14.93 7.15
N GLU A 123 -6.62 13.92 7.57
CA GLU A 123 -6.13 12.54 7.72
C GLU A 123 -5.62 11.97 6.39
N ARG A 124 -6.38 12.14 5.30
CA ARG A 124 -5.99 11.65 3.97
C ARG A 124 -4.73 12.35 3.46
N LEU A 125 -4.61 13.66 3.68
CA LEU A 125 -3.42 14.40 3.29
C LEU A 125 -2.19 13.94 4.10
N GLU A 126 -2.33 13.75 5.41
CA GLU A 126 -1.21 13.27 6.25
C GLU A 126 -0.80 11.84 5.89
N SER A 127 -1.73 10.99 5.44
CA SER A 127 -1.40 9.67 4.86
C SER A 127 -0.55 9.80 3.58
N ILE A 128 -0.90 10.72 2.68
CA ILE A 128 -0.10 11.02 1.47
C ILE A 128 1.29 11.56 1.85
N ILE A 129 1.37 12.49 2.80
CA ILE A 129 2.64 13.07 3.26
C ILE A 129 3.51 11.98 3.89
N SER A 130 2.92 11.05 4.66
CA SER A 130 3.62 9.91 5.23
C SER A 130 4.21 9.00 4.13
N GLY A 131 3.44 8.72 3.07
CA GLY A 131 3.94 7.97 1.91
C GLY A 131 5.04 8.71 1.13
N ALA A 132 4.94 10.03 1.00
CA ALA A 132 5.98 10.86 0.38
C ALA A 132 7.26 10.93 1.23
N ALA A 133 7.14 10.95 2.55
CA ALA A 133 8.27 10.94 3.48
C ALA A 133 9.10 9.66 3.34
N LEU A 134 8.47 8.49 3.14
CA LEU A 134 9.19 7.24 2.84
C LEU A 134 10.08 7.37 1.59
N MET A 135 9.66 8.14 0.59
CA MET A 135 10.49 8.40 -0.59
C MET A 135 11.59 9.43 -0.31
N ALA A 136 11.30 10.46 0.47
CA ALA A 136 12.23 11.52 0.81
C ALA A 136 13.38 11.03 1.71
N ASP A 137 13.08 10.17 2.67
CA ASP A 137 14.01 9.66 3.69
C ASP A 137 14.76 8.38 3.24
N SER A 138 14.50 7.90 2.02
CA SER A 138 15.23 6.77 1.47
C SER A 138 16.72 7.11 1.29
N SER A 139 17.59 6.17 1.68
CA SER A 139 19.05 6.29 1.50
C SER A 139 19.51 6.52 0.05
N CYS A 140 18.66 6.23 -0.94
CA CYS A 140 18.96 6.46 -2.35
C CYS A 140 18.41 7.79 -2.90
N THR A 141 17.78 8.62 -2.05
CA THR A 141 17.24 9.92 -2.44
C THR A 141 18.28 11.01 -2.17
N ARG A 142 18.58 11.82 -3.18
CA ARG A 142 19.48 12.97 -3.04
C ARG A 142 18.88 14.05 -2.15
N ASP A 143 19.73 14.76 -1.41
CA ASP A 143 19.33 15.82 -0.49
C ASP A 143 18.50 16.93 -1.16
N ASP A 144 18.91 17.39 -2.35
CA ASP A 144 18.16 18.42 -3.09
C ASP A 144 16.76 17.94 -3.50
N ARG A 145 16.59 16.65 -3.75
CA ARG A 145 15.27 16.06 -4.03
C ARG A 145 14.45 15.88 -2.75
N ARG A 146 15.08 15.46 -1.65
CA ARG A 146 14.45 15.36 -0.32
C ARG A 146 13.90 16.71 0.13
N GLU A 147 14.71 17.78 0.05
CA GLU A 147 14.29 19.15 0.39
C GLU A 147 13.10 19.61 -0.44
N ARG A 148 13.09 19.32 -1.75
CA ARG A 148 11.94 19.63 -2.62
C ARG A 148 10.68 18.87 -2.19
N ILE A 149 10.79 17.58 -1.90
CA ILE A 149 9.62 16.79 -1.44
C ILE A 149 9.07 17.38 -0.14
N VAL A 150 9.93 17.71 0.82
CA VAL A 150 9.52 18.33 2.09
C VAL A 150 8.85 19.69 1.86
N ALA A 151 9.41 20.52 0.98
CA ALA A 151 8.82 21.82 0.64
C ALA A 151 7.43 21.65 0.01
N GLU A 152 7.26 20.74 -0.94
CA GLU A 152 5.97 20.47 -1.58
C GLU A 152 4.94 19.91 -0.58
N CYS A 153 5.32 18.98 0.31
CA CYS A 153 4.42 18.49 1.36
C CYS A 153 3.92 19.64 2.26
N ASN A 154 4.79 20.59 2.61
CA ASN A 154 4.40 21.77 3.38
C ASN A 154 3.50 22.72 2.58
N SER A 155 3.80 22.94 1.30
CA SER A 155 2.98 23.73 0.39
C SER A 155 1.56 23.16 0.26
N VAL A 156 1.43 21.84 0.09
CA VAL A 156 0.10 21.19 -0.02
C VAL A 156 -0.65 21.26 1.31
N ARG A 157 0.03 21.11 2.45
CA ARG A 157 -0.57 21.31 3.78
C ARG A 157 -1.13 22.73 3.91
N GLN A 158 -0.37 23.74 3.50
CA GLN A 158 -0.82 25.12 3.53
C GLN A 158 -2.03 25.34 2.59
N ALA A 159 -1.95 24.86 1.35
CA ALA A 159 -3.04 24.98 0.38
C ALA A 159 -4.35 24.33 0.88
N LEU A 160 -4.27 23.20 1.59
CA LEU A 160 -5.45 22.59 2.21
C LEU A 160 -6.04 23.49 3.31
N GLN A 161 -5.19 24.10 4.15
CA GLN A 161 -5.65 25.00 5.21
C GLN A 161 -6.30 26.26 4.64
N ASP A 162 -5.75 26.81 3.56
CA ASP A 162 -6.31 27.95 2.85
C ASP A 162 -7.69 27.59 2.25
N LEU A 163 -7.80 26.43 1.59
CA LEU A 163 -9.05 25.92 1.04
C LEU A 163 -10.13 25.73 2.11
N LEU A 164 -9.79 25.08 3.23
CA LEU A 164 -10.71 24.87 4.34
C LEU A 164 -11.19 26.21 4.92
N SER A 165 -10.31 27.20 4.99
CA SER A 165 -10.65 28.56 5.44
C SER A 165 -11.63 29.25 4.49
N GLU A 166 -11.47 29.09 3.17
CA GLU A 166 -12.42 29.62 2.18
C GLU A 166 -13.80 28.97 2.29
N TYR A 167 -13.88 27.65 2.49
CA TYR A 167 -15.15 26.96 2.72
C TYR A 167 -15.87 27.48 3.98
N MET A 168 -15.14 27.78 5.06
CA MET A 168 -15.70 28.40 6.27
C MET A 168 -16.19 29.84 6.04
N GLY A 169 -15.46 30.61 5.23
CA GLY A 169 -15.86 31.96 4.84
C GLY A 169 -17.16 31.98 4.06
N ASN A 170 -17.31 31.07 3.09
CA ASN A 170 -18.48 30.99 2.21
C ASN A 170 -19.77 30.62 2.97
N VAL A 171 -19.70 29.70 3.95
CA VAL A 171 -20.85 29.35 4.81
C VAL A 171 -21.28 30.55 5.67
N SER A 172 -20.32 31.29 6.24
CA SER A 172 -20.59 32.45 7.10
C SER A 172 -21.24 33.61 6.34
N VAL A 173 -20.81 33.86 5.09
CA VAL A 173 -21.40 34.86 4.20
C VAL A 173 -22.81 34.44 3.78
N PHE A 174 -23.02 33.16 3.45
CA PHE A 174 -24.34 32.67 3.02
C PHE A 174 -25.39 32.73 4.15
N ILE A 175 -25.01 32.40 5.39
CA ILE A 175 -25.88 32.55 6.57
C ILE A 175 -26.18 34.03 6.83
N SER A 176 -25.18 34.92 6.71
CA SER A 176 -25.40 36.36 6.88
C SER A 176 -26.34 36.96 5.83
N PHE A 177 -26.21 36.55 4.56
CA PHE A 177 -27.13 36.98 3.50
C PHE A 177 -28.56 36.41 3.68
N SER A 178 -28.68 35.16 4.15
CA SER A 178 -29.97 34.56 4.49
C SER A 178 -30.69 35.30 5.63
N SER A 179 -29.97 35.65 6.71
CA SER A 179 -30.51 36.44 7.82
C SER A 179 -30.87 37.90 7.46
N PHE A 180 -30.30 38.46 6.39
CA PHE A 180 -30.64 39.81 5.93
C PHE A 180 -31.85 39.85 4.98
N CYS A 181 -32.23 38.69 4.42
CA CYS A 181 -33.33 38.53 3.48
C CYS A 181 -34.62 37.98 4.13
N TYR A 182 -34.68 37.91 5.46
CA TYR A 182 -35.87 37.52 6.24
C TYR A 182 -36.25 38.59 7.26
#